data_AF-A0A2E6MRF4-F1
#
_entry.id   AF-A0A2E6MRF4-F1
#
_cell.length_a   1.000
_cell.length_b   1.000
_cell.length_c   1.000
_cell.angle_alpha   90.00
_cell.angle_beta   90.00
_cell.angle_gamma   90.00
#
_symmetry.space_group_name_H-M   'P 1'
#
loop_
_entity.id
_entity.type
_entity.pdbx_description
1 polymer ?
#
loop_
_entity_poly.entity_id
_entity_poly.type
_entity_poly.pdbx_seq_one_letter_code
_entity_poly.pdbx_strand_id
1 'polypeptide(L)'
;MQDILDVIKNVENIYDSDTSFTVLKDFERVLDELDLYVYKNWEDGELVSGPNIKRHWIICSFMWPREKMPDPMGGKRLLDYDCKVTYKKDSIIKPRKIRTPDDIRPGTKKGRLDREPIWIVEIMMPKKLVLDIYSGYNQMMDNTTDPAVQTPNPTPEAQPADELAAAEPAPAEAGAV
;
A
#
# COMPACT_ATOMS: atom_id res chain seq x y z
N MET A 1 -22.09 12.02 -11.78
CA MET A 1 -22.43 10.83 -12.57
C MET A 1 -21.12 10.27 -13.05
N GLN A 2 -20.83 9.03 -12.69
CA GLN A 2 -19.60 8.33 -13.08
C GLN A 2 -19.89 7.36 -14.22
N ASP A 3 -18.95 7.20 -15.15
CA ASP A 3 -19.00 6.17 -16.20
C ASP A 3 -18.03 5.04 -15.83
N ILE A 4 -18.48 3.79 -15.92
CA ILE A 4 -17.61 2.62 -15.70
C ILE A 4 -16.40 2.61 -16.64
N LEU A 5 -16.51 3.18 -17.85
CA LEU A 5 -15.39 3.30 -18.77
C LEU A 5 -14.27 4.19 -18.23
N ASP A 6 -14.62 5.22 -17.46
CA ASP A 6 -13.62 6.12 -16.86
C ASP A 6 -12.90 5.42 -15.71
N VAL A 7 -13.62 4.58 -14.95
CA VAL A 7 -13.04 3.74 -13.90
C VAL A 7 -12.05 2.74 -14.49
N ILE A 8 -12.44 2.04 -15.56
CA ILE A 8 -11.57 1.08 -16.26
C ILE A 8 -10.30 1.76 -16.75
N LYS A 9 -10.43 2.89 -17.45
CA LYS A 9 -9.28 3.66 -17.93
C LYS A 9 -8.39 4.14 -16.78
N ASN A 10 -8.97 4.55 -15.66
CA ASN A 10 -8.20 4.95 -14.48
C ASN A 10 -7.33 3.78 -13.98
N VAL A 11 -7.91 2.58 -13.86
CA VAL A 11 -7.19 1.38 -13.45
C VAL A 11 -6.10 1.01 -14.47
N GLU A 12 -6.40 1.01 -15.77
CA GLU A 12 -5.41 0.77 -16.84
C GLU A 12 -4.21 1.73 -16.73
N ASN A 13 -4.47 3.04 -16.60
CA ASN A 13 -3.42 4.05 -16.46
C ASN A 13 -2.53 3.84 -15.21
N ILE A 14 -3.07 3.27 -14.14
CA ILE A 14 -2.30 2.96 -12.92
C ILE A 14 -1.36 1.79 -13.19
N TYR A 15 -1.84 0.73 -13.86
CA TYR A 15 -1.01 -0.41 -14.22
C TYR A 15 0.12 -0.03 -15.18
N ASP A 16 -0.11 0.94 -16.06
CA ASP A 16 0.90 1.43 -16.99
C ASP A 16 1.92 2.40 -16.35
N SER A 17 1.77 2.74 -15.07
CA SER A 17 2.61 3.71 -14.37
C SER A 17 3.13 3.18 -13.04
N ASP A 18 4.40 2.76 -13.01
CA ASP A 18 5.08 2.27 -11.79
C ASP A 18 4.95 3.25 -10.61
N THR A 19 5.06 4.56 -10.90
CA THR A 19 4.88 5.62 -9.90
C THR A 19 3.45 5.63 -9.34
N SER A 20 2.44 5.57 -10.20
CA SER A 20 1.03 5.59 -9.77
C SER A 20 0.69 4.33 -8.99
N PHE A 21 1.15 3.17 -9.46
CA PHE A 21 0.97 1.90 -8.77
C PHE A 21 1.62 1.91 -7.38
N THR A 22 2.88 2.36 -7.28
CA THR A 22 3.59 2.47 -6.01
C THR A 22 2.88 3.40 -5.04
N VAL A 23 2.50 4.60 -5.48
CA VAL A 23 1.78 5.57 -4.64
C VAL A 23 0.43 5.04 -4.19
N LEU A 24 -0.29 4.28 -5.04
CA LEU A 24 -1.56 3.68 -4.65
C LEU A 24 -1.38 2.60 -3.58
N LYS A 25 -0.34 1.77 -3.68
CA LYS A 25 -0.02 0.78 -2.62
C LYS A 25 0.34 1.48 -1.31
N ASP A 26 1.14 2.52 -1.36
CA ASP A 26 1.52 3.24 -0.14
C ASP A 26 0.31 3.96 0.48
N PHE A 27 -0.61 4.45 -0.35
CA PHE A 27 -1.90 4.98 0.10
C PHE A 27 -2.75 3.90 0.80
N GLU A 28 -2.82 2.71 0.22
CA GLU A 28 -3.57 1.57 0.78
C GLU A 28 -2.96 1.12 2.12
N ARG A 29 -1.63 1.05 2.22
CA ARG A 29 -0.92 0.77 3.48
C ARG A 29 -1.31 1.73 4.59
N VAL A 30 -1.52 3.02 4.29
CA VAL A 30 -2.01 3.97 5.31
C VAL A 30 -3.41 3.63 5.78
N LEU A 31 -4.31 3.15 4.91
CA LEU A 31 -5.65 2.75 5.33
C LEU A 31 -5.58 1.52 6.25
N ASP A 32 -4.73 0.55 5.90
CA ASP A 32 -4.53 -0.67 6.70
C ASP A 32 -3.92 -0.36 8.08
N GLU A 33 -2.81 0.38 8.11
CA GLU A 33 -2.11 0.75 9.36
C GLU A 33 -2.95 1.63 10.31
N LEU A 34 -3.99 2.29 9.80
CA LEU A 34 -4.95 3.06 10.60
C LEU A 34 -6.20 2.27 11.00
N ASP A 35 -6.21 0.96 10.75
CA ASP A 35 -7.28 -0.01 11.01
C ASP A 35 -8.61 0.30 10.31
N LEU A 36 -8.59 0.91 9.12
CA LEU A 36 -9.85 1.27 8.46
C LEU A 36 -10.69 0.04 8.11
N TYR A 37 -10.05 -1.09 7.81
CA TYR A 37 -10.73 -2.32 7.43
C TYR A 37 -11.46 -3.03 8.58
N VAL A 38 -11.25 -2.61 9.83
CA VAL A 38 -12.06 -3.07 10.98
C VAL A 38 -13.49 -2.50 10.91
N TYR A 39 -13.66 -1.36 10.25
CA TYR A 39 -14.95 -0.68 10.14
C TYR A 39 -15.80 -1.25 9.01
N LYS A 40 -17.12 -1.30 9.26
CA LYS A 40 -18.07 -1.95 8.35
C LYS A 40 -18.00 -1.38 6.93
N ASN A 41 -18.01 -2.30 5.95
CA ASN A 41 -17.99 -2.06 4.50
C ASN A 41 -16.73 -1.36 3.96
N TRP A 42 -15.71 -1.01 4.76
CA TRP A 42 -14.51 -0.33 4.24
C TRP A 42 -13.72 -1.19 3.27
N GLU A 43 -13.66 -2.51 3.50
CA GLU A 43 -13.01 -3.49 2.62
C GLU A 43 -13.66 -3.60 1.23
N ASP A 44 -14.95 -3.26 1.10
CA ASP A 44 -15.73 -3.39 -0.14
C ASP A 44 -15.49 -2.22 -1.13
N GLY A 45 -14.57 -1.29 -0.82
CA GLY A 45 -14.37 -0.07 -1.59
C GLY A 45 -13.68 -0.29 -2.93
N GLU A 46 -14.29 0.20 -4.01
CA GLU A 46 -13.70 0.12 -5.35
C GLU A 46 -13.10 1.47 -5.76
N LEU A 47 -11.85 1.49 -6.22
CA LEU A 47 -11.20 2.71 -6.70
C LEU A 47 -11.90 3.24 -7.96
N VAL A 48 -12.35 4.50 -7.90
CA VAL A 48 -12.97 5.22 -9.01
C VAL A 48 -11.98 6.14 -9.70
N SER A 49 -11.14 6.82 -8.92
CA SER A 49 -10.19 7.81 -9.43
C SER A 49 -8.98 7.93 -8.52
N GLY A 50 -7.83 8.18 -9.13
CA GLY A 50 -6.56 8.38 -8.44
C GLY A 50 -5.56 7.25 -8.70
N PRO A 51 -4.35 7.34 -8.15
CA PRO A 51 -3.91 8.40 -7.23
C PRO A 51 -3.62 9.71 -7.97
N ASN A 52 -4.31 10.79 -7.59
CA ASN A 52 -4.03 12.13 -8.11
C ASN A 52 -2.97 12.81 -7.24
N ILE A 53 -1.74 12.84 -7.74
CA ILE A 53 -0.58 13.37 -7.02
C ILE A 53 -0.53 14.89 -7.18
N LYS A 54 -0.82 15.62 -6.10
CA LYS A 54 -0.61 17.07 -6.00
C LYS A 54 0.69 17.38 -5.26
N ARG A 55 1.01 18.66 -5.08
CA ARG A 55 2.25 19.10 -4.41
C ARG A 55 2.39 18.49 -3.01
N HIS A 56 1.35 18.57 -2.19
CA HIS A 56 1.36 18.12 -0.78
C HIS A 56 0.38 16.97 -0.50
N TRP A 57 -0.44 16.61 -1.48
CA TRP A 57 -1.58 15.71 -1.29
C TRP A 57 -1.56 14.58 -2.30
N ILE A 58 -2.09 13.44 -1.89
CA ILE A 58 -2.51 12.34 -2.76
C ILE A 58 -4.02 12.22 -2.59
N ILE A 59 -4.77 12.24 -3.69
CA ILE A 59 -6.23 12.16 -3.67
C ILE A 59 -6.67 10.88 -4.37
N CYS A 60 -7.44 10.07 -3.67
CA CYS A 60 -8.11 8.89 -4.20
C CYS A 60 -9.60 8.95 -3.89
N SER A 61 -10.43 8.49 -4.82
CA SER A 61 -11.87 8.40 -4.65
C SER A 61 -12.31 6.97 -4.85
N PHE A 62 -13.10 6.46 -3.90
CA PHE A 62 -13.59 5.10 -3.87
C PHE A 62 -15.12 5.10 -3.93
N MET A 63 -15.72 4.03 -4.44
CA MET A 63 -17.16 3.88 -4.48
C MET A 63 -17.66 2.63 -3.77
N TRP A 64 -18.90 2.74 -3.31
CA TRP A 64 -19.67 1.65 -2.73
C TRP A 64 -21.09 1.66 -3.30
N PRO A 65 -21.74 0.49 -3.40
CA PRO A 65 -23.19 0.42 -3.61
C PRO A 65 -23.92 1.26 -2.57
N ARG A 66 -25.06 1.85 -2.95
CA ARG A 66 -25.80 2.78 -2.09
C ARG A 66 -26.17 2.23 -0.71
N GLU A 67 -26.43 0.93 -0.65
CA GLU A 67 -26.85 0.20 0.55
C GLU A 67 -25.66 -0.25 1.43
N LYS A 68 -24.45 -0.19 0.88
CA LYS A 68 -23.19 -0.59 1.53
C LYS A 68 -22.29 0.60 1.85
N MET A 69 -22.87 1.69 2.35
CA MET A 69 -22.07 2.86 2.74
C MET A 69 -20.99 2.46 3.77
N PRO A 70 -19.72 2.85 3.58
CA PRO A 70 -18.68 2.59 4.57
C PRO A 70 -18.99 3.33 5.87
N ASP A 71 -18.69 2.71 7.01
CA ASP A 71 -18.94 3.28 8.33
C ASP A 71 -18.18 4.62 8.49
N PRO A 72 -18.88 5.75 8.71
CA PRO A 72 -18.24 7.05 8.86
C PRO A 72 -17.20 7.12 9.97
N MET A 73 -17.26 6.23 10.97
CA MET A 73 -16.27 6.18 12.05
C MET A 73 -14.87 5.85 11.53
N GLY A 74 -14.75 4.99 10.51
CA GLY A 74 -13.47 4.73 9.85
C GLY A 74 -12.93 5.97 9.12
N GLY A 75 -13.82 6.75 8.51
CA GLY A 75 -13.42 8.01 7.86
C GLY A 75 -13.04 9.09 8.87
N LYS A 76 -13.59 9.03 10.09
CA LYS A 76 -13.24 9.94 11.18
C LYS A 76 -11.81 9.68 11.69
N ARG A 77 -11.36 8.44 11.76
CA ARG A 77 -9.95 8.09 12.11
C ARG A 77 -8.95 8.85 11.24
N LEU A 78 -9.21 8.97 9.95
CA LEU A 78 -8.33 9.69 9.02
C LEU A 78 -8.19 11.19 9.35
N LEU A 79 -9.20 11.81 9.94
CA LEU A 79 -9.16 13.24 10.28
C LEU A 79 -8.12 13.57 11.35
N ASP A 80 -7.82 12.62 12.25
CA ASP A 80 -6.80 12.78 13.29
C ASP A 80 -5.37 12.85 12.70
N TYR A 81 -5.20 12.47 11.43
CA TYR A 81 -3.94 12.45 10.69
C TYR A 81 -3.92 13.48 9.53
N ASP A 82 -4.62 14.60 9.69
CA ASP A 82 -4.72 15.69 8.71
C ASP A 82 -5.27 15.31 7.33
N CYS A 83 -5.90 14.13 7.21
CA CYS A 83 -6.61 13.77 5.99
C CYS A 83 -7.93 14.53 5.90
N LYS A 84 -8.41 14.71 4.67
CA LYS A 84 -9.76 15.23 4.41
C LYS A 84 -10.58 14.14 3.73
N VAL A 85 -11.76 13.86 4.28
CA VAL A 85 -12.66 12.85 3.76
C VAL A 85 -13.98 13.50 3.40
N THR A 86 -14.47 13.25 2.19
CA THR A 86 -15.78 13.74 1.75
C THR A 86 -16.64 12.60 1.24
N TYR A 87 -17.94 12.64 1.56
CA TYR A 87 -18.92 11.64 1.16
C TYR A 87 -19.90 12.28 0.18
N LYS A 88 -20.04 11.68 -1.00
CA LYS A 88 -20.93 12.17 -2.05
C LYS A 88 -21.89 11.08 -2.50
N LYS A 89 -23.15 11.46 -2.64
CA LYS A 89 -24.18 10.65 -3.30
C LYS A 89 -24.02 10.82 -4.81
N ASP A 90 -23.79 9.74 -5.53
CA ASP A 90 -23.70 9.77 -7.00
C ASP A 90 -24.34 8.52 -7.61
N SER A 91 -24.11 8.29 -8.90
CA SER A 91 -24.54 7.12 -9.63
C SER A 91 -23.49 6.73 -10.66
N ILE A 92 -23.30 5.42 -10.86
CA ILE A 92 -22.47 4.87 -11.93
C ILE A 92 -23.35 4.37 -13.07
N ILE A 93 -22.92 4.61 -14.31
CA ILE A 93 -23.54 4.05 -15.51
C ILE A 93 -22.81 2.78 -15.88
N LYS A 94 -23.55 1.69 -16.07
CA LYS A 94 -23.02 0.40 -16.53
C LYS A 94 -23.83 -0.12 -17.73
N PRO A 95 -23.17 -0.76 -18.71
CA PRO A 95 -23.89 -1.45 -19.77
C PRO A 95 -24.59 -2.68 -19.21
N ARG A 96 -25.89 -2.81 -19.50
CA ARG A 96 -26.69 -3.99 -19.13
C ARG A 96 -26.16 -5.23 -19.85
N LYS A 97 -26.06 -6.33 -19.11
CA LYS A 97 -25.80 -7.65 -19.71
C LYS A 97 -27.02 -8.07 -20.53
N ILE A 98 -26.85 -8.23 -21.84
CA ILE A 98 -27.92 -8.62 -22.76
C ILE A 98 -28.35 -10.06 -22.46
N ARG A 99 -29.61 -10.26 -22.06
CA ARG A 99 -30.24 -11.59 -21.92
C ARG A 99 -31.42 -11.74 -22.85
N THR A 100 -32.17 -10.66 -23.07
CA THR A 100 -33.32 -10.61 -23.98
C THR A 100 -33.12 -9.55 -25.07
N PRO A 101 -33.87 -9.60 -26.19
CA PRO A 101 -33.81 -8.57 -27.23
C PRO A 101 -34.11 -7.16 -26.72
N ASP A 102 -34.94 -7.01 -25.68
CA ASP A 102 -35.30 -5.72 -25.09
C ASP A 102 -34.15 -5.03 -24.35
N ASP A 103 -33.16 -5.82 -23.90
CA ASP A 103 -31.95 -5.30 -23.26
C ASP A 103 -31.02 -4.58 -24.24
N ILE A 104 -31.27 -4.71 -25.56
CA ILE A 104 -30.47 -4.07 -26.59
C ILE A 104 -30.96 -2.63 -26.80
N ARG A 105 -30.03 -1.68 -26.91
CA ARG A 105 -30.37 -0.30 -27.24
C ARG A 105 -30.85 -0.23 -28.70
N PRO A 106 -32.01 0.41 -28.98
CA PRO A 106 -32.58 0.46 -30.33
C PRO A 106 -31.56 0.91 -31.38
N GLY A 107 -31.48 0.16 -32.48
CA GLY A 107 -30.55 0.47 -33.59
C GLY A 107 -29.08 0.12 -33.34
N THR A 108 -28.74 -0.59 -32.25
CA THR A 108 -27.35 -0.99 -31.97
C THR A 108 -27.25 -2.47 -31.55
N LYS A 109 -26.03 -2.98 -31.39
CA LYS A 109 -25.75 -4.28 -30.75
C LYS A 109 -25.28 -4.15 -29.29
N LYS A 110 -25.41 -2.94 -28.70
CA LYS A 110 -24.95 -2.64 -27.34
C LYS A 110 -26.12 -2.77 -26.37
N GLY A 111 -25.83 -3.22 -25.15
CA GLY A 111 -26.82 -3.24 -24.08
C GLY A 111 -27.31 -1.82 -23.75
N ARG A 112 -28.51 -1.72 -23.19
CA ARG A 112 -29.01 -0.49 -22.57
C ARG A 112 -28.08 -0.08 -21.42
N LEU A 113 -28.10 1.20 -21.08
CA LEU A 113 -27.31 1.74 -19.99
C LEU A 113 -28.16 1.76 -18.72
N ASP A 114 -27.71 1.04 -17.70
CA ASP A 114 -28.32 1.05 -16.38
C ASP A 114 -27.59 2.06 -15.49
N ARG A 115 -28.36 2.70 -14.61
CA ARG A 115 -27.86 3.69 -13.66
C ARG A 115 -27.99 3.12 -12.25
N GLU A 116 -26.86 2.84 -11.63
CA GLU A 116 -26.80 2.30 -10.28
C GLU A 116 -26.45 3.42 -9.28
N PRO A 117 -27.21 3.60 -8.19
CA PRO A 117 -26.88 4.58 -7.17
C PRO A 117 -25.67 4.11 -6.35
N ILE A 118 -24.73 5.01 -6.09
CA ILE A 118 -23.50 4.75 -5.34
C ILE A 118 -23.21 5.84 -4.30
N TRP A 119 -22.34 5.50 -3.37
CA TRP A 119 -21.57 6.46 -2.60
C TRP A 119 -20.19 6.63 -3.22
N ILE A 120 -19.67 7.84 -3.18
CA ILE A 120 -18.27 8.14 -3.46
C ILE A 120 -17.67 8.69 -2.17
N VAL A 121 -16.56 8.11 -1.73
CA VAL A 121 -15.72 8.65 -0.65
C VAL A 121 -14.42 9.13 -1.27
N GLU A 122 -14.20 10.43 -1.24
CA GLU A 122 -12.93 11.03 -1.64
C GLU A 122 -12.08 11.26 -0.40
N ILE A 123 -10.86 10.74 -0.46
CA ILE A 123 -9.87 10.85 0.61
C ILE A 123 -8.68 11.63 0.05
N MET A 124 -8.38 12.75 0.69
CA MET A 124 -7.21 13.57 0.41
C MET A 124 -6.22 13.41 1.55
N MET A 125 -5.10 12.76 1.26
CA MET A 125 -4.10 12.34 2.24
C MET A 125 -2.82 13.18 2.11
N PRO A 126 -2.22 13.67 3.21
CA PRO A 126 -0.94 14.35 3.16
C PRO A 126 0.17 13.38 2.73
N LYS A 127 1.04 13.80 1.80
CA LYS A 127 2.22 13.00 1.42
C LYS A 127 3.12 12.66 2.60
N LYS A 128 3.18 13.56 3.59
CA LYS A 128 3.96 13.35 4.81
C LYS A 128 3.50 12.11 5.56
N LEU A 129 2.19 11.93 5.74
CA LEU A 129 1.62 10.77 6.42
C LEU A 129 2.02 9.45 5.74
N VAL A 130 1.94 9.42 4.40
CA VAL A 130 2.32 8.24 3.60
C VAL A 130 3.81 7.90 3.81
N LEU A 131 4.68 8.91 3.79
CA LEU A 131 6.12 8.72 4.00
C LEU A 131 6.43 8.24 5.42
N ASP A 132 5.79 8.85 6.44
CA ASP A 132 5.98 8.50 7.84
C ASP A 132 5.58 7.03 8.08
N ILE A 133 4.42 6.59 7.58
CA ILE A 133 3.96 5.19 7.71
C ILE A 133 4.83 4.23 6.90
N TYR A 134 5.22 4.59 5.67
CA TYR A 134 6.11 3.76 4.85
C TYR A 134 7.46 3.51 5.55
N SER A 135 8.05 4.56 6.14
CA SER A 135 9.32 4.45 6.85
C SER A 135 9.23 3.55 8.09
N GLY A 136 8.13 3.65 8.84
CA GLY A 136 7.87 2.77 9.98
C GLY A 136 7.68 1.32 9.55
N TYR A 137 6.87 1.09 8.52
CA TYR A 137 6.61 -0.25 7.99
C TYR A 137 7.89 -1.00 7.58
N ASN A 138 8.80 -0.32 6.86
CA ASN A 138 10.07 -0.93 6.45
C ASN A 138 10.96 -1.29 7.65
N GLN A 139 11.01 -0.43 8.68
CA GLN A 139 11.77 -0.75 9.90
C GLN A 139 11.19 -1.98 10.62
N MET A 140 9.86 -2.11 10.66
CA MET A 140 9.19 -3.27 11.26
C MET A 140 9.48 -4.55 10.47
N MET A 141 9.46 -4.47 9.14
CA MET A 141 9.85 -5.59 8.27
C MET A 141 11.30 -5.98 8.46
N ASP A 142 12.25 -5.04 8.45
CA ASP A 142 13.67 -5.34 8.65
C ASP A 142 13.91 -6.04 10.00
N ASN A 143 13.28 -5.55 11.08
CA ASN A 143 13.35 -6.17 12.41
C ASN A 143 12.71 -7.57 12.48
N THR A 144 11.66 -7.81 11.68
CA THR A 144 10.98 -9.11 11.63
C THR A 144 11.75 -10.11 10.76
N THR A 145 12.51 -9.62 9.78
CA THR A 145 13.28 -10.46 8.86
C THR A 145 14.64 -10.87 9.44
N ASP A 146 15.11 -10.22 10.53
CA ASP A 146 16.43 -10.48 11.09
C ASP A 146 16.47 -10.73 12.62
N PRO A 147 16.29 -11.99 13.05
CA PRO A 147 16.84 -12.48 14.32
C PRO A 147 18.08 -13.39 14.15
N ALA A 148 18.55 -13.63 12.91
CA ALA A 148 19.46 -14.75 12.61
C ALA A 148 20.76 -14.39 11.86
N VAL A 149 21.04 -13.12 11.57
CA VAL A 149 22.42 -12.74 11.26
C VAL A 149 23.17 -12.55 12.58
N GLN A 150 23.73 -13.65 13.09
CA GLN A 150 24.83 -13.58 14.05
C GLN A 150 25.86 -12.61 13.47
N THR A 151 26.05 -11.48 14.12
CA THR A 151 27.27 -10.68 13.97
C THR A 151 28.42 -11.66 14.16
N PRO A 152 29.36 -11.82 13.20
CA PRO A 152 30.57 -12.54 13.51
C PRO A 152 31.20 -11.80 14.68
N ASN A 153 31.22 -12.49 15.82
CA ASN A 153 31.86 -12.08 17.06
C ASN A 153 33.17 -11.39 16.69
N PRO A 154 33.48 -10.17 17.18
CA PRO A 154 34.80 -9.61 16.96
C PRO A 154 35.81 -10.64 17.47
N THR A 155 36.65 -11.13 16.57
CA THR A 155 37.73 -12.05 16.89
C THR A 155 38.47 -11.45 18.09
N PRO A 156 38.63 -12.16 19.22
CA PRO A 156 39.38 -11.62 20.34
C PRO A 156 40.76 -11.22 19.84
N GLU A 157 41.10 -9.94 19.96
CA GLU A 157 42.45 -9.45 19.69
C GLU A 157 43.43 -10.27 20.54
N ALA A 158 44.45 -10.82 19.89
CA ALA A 158 45.48 -11.59 20.56
C ALA A 158 46.08 -10.73 21.69
N GLN A 159 46.04 -11.24 22.91
CA GLN A 159 46.62 -10.55 24.06
C GLN A 159 48.15 -10.67 23.97
N PRO A 160 48.91 -9.65 24.40
CA PRO A 160 50.39 -9.61 24.31
C PRO A 160 51.11 -10.74 25.09
N ALA A 161 50.37 -11.60 25.80
CA ALA A 161 50.88 -12.82 26.41
C ALA A 161 51.22 -13.92 25.39
N ASP A 162 50.59 -13.93 24.20
CA ASP A 162 50.87 -14.93 23.15
C ASP A 162 52.20 -14.66 22.39
N GLU A 163 52.68 -13.41 22.36
CA GLU A 163 53.98 -13.08 21.75
C GLU A 163 55.18 -13.49 22.62
N LEU A 164 54.99 -13.64 23.93
CA LEU A 164 56.05 -14.02 24.88
C LEU A 164 56.30 -15.54 24.93
N ALA A 165 55.35 -16.36 24.48
CA ALA A 165 55.51 -17.82 24.44
C ALA A 165 56.23 -18.34 23.17
N ALA A 166 56.37 -17.48 22.13
CA ALA A 166 57.04 -17.82 20.87
C ALA A 166 58.54 -17.49 20.86
N ALA A 167 59.07 -16.92 21.95
CA ALA A 167 60.47 -16.50 22.06
C ALA A 167 61.18 -17.19 23.23
N GLU A 168 61.40 -18.51 23.13
CA GLU A 168 62.47 -19.17 23.89
C GLU A 168 63.35 -20.05 22.99
N PRO A 169 64.68 -20.08 23.22
CA PRO A 169 65.68 -20.44 22.22
C PRO A 169 65.99 -21.94 22.15
N ALA A 170 66.41 -22.37 20.96
CA ALA A 170 66.88 -23.73 20.68
C ALA A 170 68.10 -24.13 21.55
N PRO A 171 68.14 -25.33 22.14
CA PRO A 171 69.36 -25.86 22.76
C PRO A 171 70.23 -26.58 21.71
N ALA A 172 71.53 -26.38 21.85
CA ALA A 172 72.60 -26.90 21.02
C ALA A 172 72.75 -28.42 21.10
N GLU A 173 72.92 -29.07 19.95
CA GLU A 173 73.44 -30.43 19.87
C GLU A 173 74.97 -30.43 19.99
N ALA A 174 75.49 -31.29 20.88
CA ALA A 174 76.85 -31.82 20.78
C ALA A 174 76.93 -33.24 21.37
N GLY A 175 77.14 -34.24 20.50
CA GLY A 175 78.19 -35.24 20.72
C GLY A 175 77.86 -36.74 20.64
N ALA A 176 78.59 -37.40 19.71
CA ALA A 176 79.12 -38.79 19.72
C ALA A 176 78.27 -39.96 19.19
N VAL A 177 78.70 -40.55 18.06
CA VAL A 177 79.57 -41.76 17.99
C VAL A 177 80.54 -41.63 16.82
#